data_AF-A0A1I2BWX1-F1
#
_entry.id   AF-A0A1I2BWX1-F1
#
_cell.length_a   1.000
_cell.length_b   1.000
_cell.length_c   1.000
_cell.angle_alpha   90.00
_cell.angle_beta   90.00
_cell.angle_gamma   90.00
#
_symmetry.space_group_name_H-M   'P 1'
#
loop_
_entity.id
_entity.type
_entity.pdbx_description
1 polymer ?
#
loop_
_entity_poly.entity_id
_entity_poly.type
_entity_poly.pdbx_seq_one_letter_code
_entity_poly.pdbx_strand_id
1 'polypeptide(L)'
;MRLVAPVLAATLAACGDLPEPQMFGAHVVIAADPGLEPCGGTLVHLDEFVARLADVLSVDPPTGDDRFLVYWLAREDFHARSGCPEGALACASGDRTSTPVLPLNHELVHNLAATMGPTLPLFAEGLATAFEGLGDEVDHDMWPHGAVHDVLGLLTGTQLGQANGYSLAGAFTTFLIERHGIDAYLRMYEAVGPLETARGVDRIFREEFGVSFDDSVAEFAALDAPDCGKLERDAKVLECAAPELEWSVGRFVHHRSMACEQDDVVGPYAGDDALVFHTITVPADGDYLVTVLGDDPNNRISLQPCTLCGSQGVTIPAGQPPFTVALAAGRYSLRLHGPARARTSLGVRIEPADASAP
;
A
#
# COMPACT_ATOMS: atom_id res chain seq x y z
N MET A 1 -62.66 -2.23 -34.23
CA MET A 1 -61.27 -2.70 -33.97
C MET A 1 -60.60 -1.69 -33.06
N ARG A 2 -60.32 -2.04 -31.81
CA ARG A 2 -59.60 -1.20 -30.84
C ARG A 2 -58.11 -1.49 -30.98
N LEU A 3 -57.33 -0.47 -31.33
CA LEU A 3 -55.87 -0.51 -31.32
C LEU A 3 -55.38 -0.54 -29.87
N VAL A 4 -54.76 -1.66 -29.49
CA VAL A 4 -54.05 -1.81 -28.21
C VAL A 4 -52.64 -1.27 -28.43
N ALA A 5 -52.28 -0.19 -27.73
CA ALA A 5 -50.91 0.31 -27.70
C ALA A 5 -50.06 -0.59 -26.79
N PRO A 6 -48.85 -1.01 -27.20
CA PRO A 6 -47.94 -1.71 -26.32
C PRO A 6 -47.32 -0.70 -25.35
N VAL A 7 -47.54 -0.90 -24.05
CA VAL A 7 -46.76 -0.28 -22.99
C VAL A 7 -45.36 -0.91 -23.05
N LEU A 8 -44.39 -0.19 -23.61
CA LEU A 8 -42.98 -0.47 -23.38
C LEU A 8 -42.71 -0.17 -21.91
N ALA A 9 -42.82 -1.19 -21.06
CA ALA A 9 -42.22 -1.15 -19.74
C ALA A 9 -40.71 -1.22 -19.95
N ALA A 10 -40.07 -0.05 -19.95
CA ALA A 10 -38.63 0.04 -19.84
C ALA A 10 -38.24 -0.65 -18.53
N THR A 11 -37.63 -1.82 -18.64
CA THR A 11 -36.79 -2.38 -17.59
C THR A 11 -35.67 -1.38 -17.37
N LEU A 12 -35.89 -0.42 -16.45
CA LEU A 12 -34.82 0.18 -15.67
C LEU A 12 -34.15 -1.00 -14.99
N ALA A 13 -33.16 -1.58 -15.67
CA ALA A 13 -32.20 -2.47 -15.05
C ALA A 13 -31.74 -1.70 -13.81
N ALA A 14 -31.99 -2.28 -12.63
CA ALA A 14 -31.54 -1.74 -11.37
C ALA A 14 -30.04 -1.50 -11.51
N CYS A 15 -29.67 -0.24 -11.79
CA CYS A 15 -28.31 0.21 -11.57
C CYS A 15 -28.08 -0.13 -10.10
N GLY A 16 -27.07 -0.97 -9.84
CA GLY A 16 -26.83 -1.53 -8.52
C GLY A 16 -26.89 -0.42 -7.46
N ASP A 17 -27.38 -0.78 -6.28
CA ASP A 17 -27.54 0.11 -5.13
C ASP A 17 -26.16 0.55 -4.61
N LEU A 18 -25.36 1.24 -5.42
CA LEU A 18 -24.05 1.78 -5.05
C LEU A 18 -24.24 3.19 -4.47
N PRO A 19 -23.42 3.59 -3.49
CA PRO A 19 -23.54 4.91 -2.90
C PRO A 19 -23.21 5.99 -3.93
N GLU A 20 -23.80 7.17 -3.75
CA GLU A 20 -23.47 8.34 -4.56
C GLU A 20 -22.12 8.93 -4.09
N PRO A 21 -21.33 9.50 -5.01
CA PRO A 21 -20.14 10.27 -4.68
C PRO A 21 -20.39 11.38 -3.66
N GLN A 22 -19.62 11.43 -2.58
CA GLN A 22 -19.82 12.38 -1.48
C GLN A 22 -18.56 13.16 -1.08
N MET A 23 -17.37 12.62 -1.36
CA MET A 23 -16.09 13.26 -1.04
C MET A 23 -15.26 13.40 -2.31
N PHE A 24 -14.76 14.61 -2.56
CA PHE A 24 -14.17 14.98 -3.85
C PHE A 24 -12.76 15.55 -3.63
N GLY A 25 -11.77 14.75 -3.98
CA GLY A 25 -10.36 15.14 -4.04
C GLY A 25 -9.97 15.67 -5.40
N ALA A 26 -8.67 15.94 -5.55
CA ALA A 26 -8.02 16.30 -6.81
C ALA A 26 -7.97 15.12 -7.78
N HIS A 27 -7.73 13.91 -7.26
CA HIS A 27 -7.48 12.69 -8.03
C HIS A 27 -8.47 11.57 -7.69
N VAL A 28 -9.01 11.57 -6.47
CA VAL A 28 -9.90 10.54 -5.96
C VAL A 28 -11.27 11.12 -5.59
N VAL A 29 -12.31 10.34 -5.84
CA VAL A 29 -13.69 10.58 -5.40
C VAL A 29 -14.12 9.38 -4.58
N ILE A 30 -14.70 9.61 -3.40
CA ILE A 30 -15.18 8.52 -2.54
C ILE A 30 -16.70 8.56 -2.48
N ALA A 31 -17.30 7.41 -2.76
CA ALA A 31 -18.70 7.09 -2.53
C ALA A 31 -18.74 6.03 -1.43
N ALA A 32 -19.25 6.38 -0.24
CA ALA A 32 -19.22 5.49 0.92
C ALA A 32 -20.64 5.13 1.38
N ASP A 33 -20.81 3.93 1.91
CA ASP A 33 -22.07 3.54 2.52
C ASP A 33 -22.42 4.37 3.76
N PRO A 34 -23.72 4.49 4.10
CA PRO A 34 -24.14 5.20 5.31
C PRO A 34 -23.44 4.67 6.58
N GLY A 35 -22.85 5.59 7.35
CA GLY A 35 -22.14 5.28 8.59
C GLY A 35 -20.66 4.95 8.43
N LEU A 36 -20.15 4.92 7.19
CA LEU A 36 -18.72 4.87 6.91
C LEU A 36 -18.18 6.30 6.76
N GLU A 37 -17.38 6.72 7.73
CA GLU A 37 -16.76 8.05 7.77
C GLU A 37 -15.24 7.89 7.84
N PRO A 38 -14.48 8.47 6.89
CA PRO A 38 -13.03 8.45 6.98
C PRO A 38 -12.54 9.53 7.94
N CYS A 39 -11.31 9.39 8.41
CA CYS A 39 -10.62 10.47 9.10
C CYS A 39 -10.29 11.63 8.16
N GLY A 40 -10.10 12.82 8.74
CA GLY A 40 -9.97 14.09 8.04
C GLY A 40 -8.84 14.11 7.01
N GLY A 41 -7.74 13.40 7.28
CA GLY A 41 -6.60 13.30 6.37
C GLY A 41 -6.72 12.24 5.28
N THR A 42 -7.73 11.36 5.31
CA THR A 42 -7.77 10.18 4.42
C THR A 42 -7.91 10.54 2.95
N LEU A 43 -8.77 11.49 2.58
CA LEU A 43 -8.92 11.89 1.17
C LEU A 43 -7.64 12.56 0.64
N VAL A 44 -7.01 13.42 1.47
CA VAL A 44 -5.75 14.08 1.13
C VAL A 44 -4.64 13.05 0.93
N HIS A 45 -4.56 12.05 1.80
CA HIS A 45 -3.63 10.92 1.67
C HIS A 45 -3.81 10.19 0.34
N LEU A 46 -5.04 9.83 -0.04
CA LEU A 46 -5.30 9.13 -1.30
C LEU A 46 -4.96 9.98 -2.53
N ASP A 47 -5.28 11.28 -2.50
CA ASP A 47 -4.89 12.21 -3.57
C ASP A 47 -3.36 12.32 -3.69
N GLU A 48 -2.67 12.52 -2.58
CA GLU A 48 -1.21 12.63 -2.57
C GLU A 48 -0.54 11.33 -3.03
N PHE A 49 -1.10 10.17 -2.63
CA PHE A 49 -0.64 8.88 -3.11
C PHE A 49 -0.74 8.77 -4.63
N VAL A 50 -1.90 9.07 -5.22
CA VAL A 50 -2.09 9.03 -6.68
C VAL A 50 -1.15 9.99 -7.39
N ALA A 51 -1.00 11.22 -6.90
CA ALA A 51 -0.11 12.21 -7.52
C ALA A 51 1.35 11.73 -7.53
N ARG A 52 1.83 11.18 -6.41
CA ARG A 52 3.21 10.68 -6.30
C ARG A 52 3.43 9.41 -7.12
N LEU A 53 2.47 8.50 -7.11
CA LEU A 53 2.55 7.30 -7.91
C LEU A 53 2.55 7.62 -9.40
N ALA A 54 1.74 8.59 -9.84
CA ALA A 54 1.73 9.07 -11.22
C ALA A 54 3.09 9.61 -11.66
N ASP A 55 3.77 10.38 -10.81
CA ASP A 55 5.15 10.83 -11.05
C ASP A 55 6.12 9.64 -11.19
N VAL A 56 6.05 8.66 -10.28
CA VAL A 56 6.88 7.44 -10.34
C VAL A 56 6.64 6.63 -11.62
N LEU A 57 5.37 6.48 -12.02
CA LEU A 57 4.99 5.74 -13.22
C LEU A 57 5.10 6.58 -14.50
N SER A 58 5.50 7.85 -14.40
CA SER A 58 5.59 8.79 -15.52
C SER A 58 4.30 8.90 -16.34
N VAL A 59 3.15 8.91 -15.65
CA VAL A 59 1.82 9.11 -16.24
C VAL A 59 1.16 10.36 -15.67
N ASP A 60 0.18 10.91 -16.37
CA ASP A 60 -0.59 12.03 -15.86
C ASP A 60 -1.58 11.53 -14.77
N PRO A 61 -1.64 12.17 -13.59
CA PRO A 61 -2.62 11.80 -12.59
C PRO A 61 -4.02 12.22 -13.04
N PRO A 62 -5.06 11.41 -12.75
CA PRO A 62 -6.43 11.72 -13.15
C PRO A 62 -6.94 12.99 -12.48
N THR A 63 -7.69 13.83 -13.18
CA THR A 63 -8.30 15.06 -12.61
C THR A 63 -9.70 15.30 -13.18
N GLY A 64 -10.48 16.19 -12.55
CA GLY A 64 -11.78 16.60 -13.08
C GLY A 64 -12.78 15.44 -13.19
N ASP A 65 -13.23 15.15 -14.41
CA ASP A 65 -14.19 14.07 -14.68
C ASP A 65 -13.51 12.69 -14.77
N ASP A 66 -12.18 12.63 -14.87
CA ASP A 66 -11.40 11.39 -14.99
C ASP A 66 -10.89 10.84 -13.64
N ARG A 67 -11.27 11.47 -12.52
CA ARG A 67 -10.87 11.05 -11.17
C ARG A 67 -11.26 9.62 -10.87
N PHE A 68 -10.43 8.93 -10.09
CA PHE A 68 -10.75 7.58 -9.64
C PHE A 68 -11.94 7.60 -8.69
N LEU A 69 -12.90 6.69 -8.90
CA LEU A 69 -14.07 6.52 -8.05
C LEU A 69 -13.89 5.32 -7.13
N VAL A 70 -13.75 5.58 -5.83
CA VAL A 70 -13.65 4.58 -4.78
C VAL A 70 -15.02 4.38 -4.14
N TYR A 71 -15.58 3.18 -4.32
CA TYR A 71 -16.75 2.69 -3.61
C TYR A 71 -16.31 2.04 -2.30
N TRP A 72 -16.51 2.72 -1.17
CA TRP A 72 -16.27 2.17 0.15
C TRP A 72 -17.57 1.57 0.71
N LEU A 73 -17.65 0.24 0.67
CA LEU A 73 -18.87 -0.50 0.95
C LEU A 73 -18.82 -1.17 2.33
N ALA A 74 -19.97 -1.37 2.95
CA ALA A 74 -20.10 -2.19 4.15
C ALA A 74 -19.60 -3.62 3.86
N ARG A 75 -18.86 -4.20 4.81
CA ARG A 75 -18.18 -5.49 4.60
C ARG A 75 -19.17 -6.62 4.29
N GLU A 76 -20.34 -6.59 4.90
CA GLU A 76 -21.43 -7.54 4.70
C GLU A 76 -22.03 -7.51 3.28
N ASP A 77 -22.01 -6.35 2.63
CA ASP A 77 -22.65 -6.15 1.31
C ASP A 77 -21.64 -6.04 0.17
N PHE A 78 -20.34 -5.97 0.50
CA PHE A 78 -19.25 -5.73 -0.44
C PHE A 78 -19.30 -6.64 -1.68
N HIS A 79 -19.31 -7.97 -1.51
CA HIS A 79 -19.32 -8.89 -2.66
C HIS A 79 -20.63 -8.85 -3.46
N ALA A 80 -21.76 -8.56 -2.80
CA ALA A 80 -23.05 -8.50 -3.46
C ALA A 80 -23.19 -7.28 -4.40
N ARG A 81 -22.43 -6.21 -4.14
CA ARG A 81 -22.57 -4.91 -4.82
C ARG A 81 -21.37 -4.51 -5.67
N SER A 82 -20.16 -4.94 -5.32
CA SER A 82 -18.92 -4.53 -6.01
C SER A 82 -18.69 -5.22 -7.36
N GLY A 83 -19.18 -6.45 -7.53
CA GLY A 83 -18.78 -7.31 -8.65
C GLY A 83 -17.36 -7.86 -8.54
N CYS A 84 -16.67 -7.65 -7.40
CA CYS A 84 -15.36 -8.25 -7.15
C CYS A 84 -15.49 -9.78 -7.00
N PRO A 85 -14.44 -10.55 -7.39
CA PRO A 85 -14.42 -12.00 -7.18
C PRO A 85 -14.66 -12.40 -5.72
N GLU A 86 -15.29 -13.56 -5.50
CA GLU A 86 -15.43 -14.11 -4.15
C GLU A 86 -14.05 -14.29 -3.50
N GLY A 87 -13.93 -13.87 -2.24
CA GLY A 87 -12.68 -13.95 -1.46
C GLY A 87 -11.69 -12.80 -1.69
N ALA A 88 -11.90 -11.93 -2.68
CA ALA A 88 -11.11 -10.72 -2.84
C ALA A 88 -11.41 -9.73 -1.68
N LEU A 89 -10.37 -9.07 -1.14
CA LEU A 89 -10.56 -8.06 -0.11
C LEU A 89 -10.92 -6.69 -0.70
N ALA A 90 -10.60 -6.45 -1.97
CA ALA A 90 -11.01 -5.32 -2.78
C ALA A 90 -10.80 -5.68 -4.27
N CYS A 91 -11.21 -4.80 -5.18
CA CYS A 91 -10.79 -4.89 -6.58
C CYS A 91 -10.86 -3.54 -7.29
N ALA A 92 -9.97 -3.35 -8.26
CA ALA A 92 -9.98 -2.26 -9.21
C ALA A 92 -10.43 -2.72 -10.61
N SER A 93 -11.13 -1.83 -11.31
CA SER A 93 -11.49 -2.00 -12.73
C SER A 93 -11.53 -0.64 -13.42
N GLY A 94 -10.52 -0.36 -14.25
CA GLY A 94 -10.39 0.94 -14.92
C GLY A 94 -10.17 2.05 -13.89
N ASP A 95 -11.05 3.05 -13.90
CA ASP A 95 -11.05 4.20 -12.99
C ASP A 95 -11.79 3.95 -11.66
N ARG A 96 -12.26 2.73 -11.41
CA ARG A 96 -13.08 2.39 -10.23
C ARG A 96 -12.37 1.42 -9.31
N THR A 97 -12.55 1.64 -8.01
CA THR A 97 -12.16 0.71 -6.95
C THR A 97 -13.36 0.42 -6.07
N SER A 98 -13.53 -0.84 -5.67
CA SER A 98 -14.49 -1.22 -4.64
C SER A 98 -13.75 -1.87 -3.49
N THR A 99 -14.04 -1.45 -2.25
CA THR A 99 -13.36 -1.94 -1.07
C THR A 99 -14.26 -1.88 0.18
N PRO A 100 -14.14 -2.82 1.13
CA PRO A 100 -14.72 -2.72 2.46
C PRO A 100 -13.80 -2.02 3.48
N VAL A 101 -12.59 -1.65 3.08
CA VAL A 101 -11.57 -1.02 3.94
C VAL A 101 -11.01 0.24 3.28
N LEU A 102 -10.71 1.27 4.08
CA LEU A 102 -10.20 2.54 3.56
C LEU A 102 -9.24 3.18 4.58
N PRO A 103 -8.10 3.75 4.15
CA PRO A 103 -7.61 3.83 2.78
C PRO A 103 -7.05 2.49 2.27
N LEU A 104 -6.98 2.35 0.95
CA LEU A 104 -6.45 1.16 0.28
C LEU A 104 -5.66 1.57 -0.97
N ASN A 105 -4.37 1.80 -0.79
CA ASN A 105 -3.46 2.26 -1.84
C ASN A 105 -3.26 1.19 -2.94
N HIS A 106 -3.28 -0.10 -2.58
CA HIS A 106 -3.08 -1.22 -3.50
C HIS A 106 -3.93 -1.11 -4.79
N GLU A 107 -5.23 -0.91 -4.62
CA GLU A 107 -6.16 -0.82 -5.75
C GLU A 107 -6.00 0.49 -6.55
N LEU A 108 -5.53 1.56 -5.92
CA LEU A 108 -5.19 2.79 -6.63
C LEU A 108 -3.97 2.62 -7.55
N VAL A 109 -3.05 1.70 -7.21
CA VAL A 109 -1.97 1.32 -8.13
C VAL A 109 -2.56 0.66 -9.37
N HIS A 110 -3.50 -0.26 -9.21
CA HIS A 110 -4.21 -0.88 -10.33
C HIS A 110 -4.99 0.14 -11.18
N ASN A 111 -5.70 1.08 -10.56
CA ASN A 111 -6.43 2.13 -11.29
C ASN A 111 -5.50 2.95 -12.19
N LEU A 112 -4.34 3.33 -11.67
CA LEU A 112 -3.37 4.10 -12.43
C LEU A 112 -2.66 3.25 -13.49
N ALA A 113 -2.29 2.02 -13.15
CA ALA A 113 -1.67 1.09 -14.09
C ALA A 113 -2.58 0.65 -15.24
N ALA A 114 -3.91 0.75 -15.08
CA ALA A 114 -4.86 0.49 -16.14
C ALA A 114 -4.66 1.41 -17.37
N THR A 115 -4.05 2.59 -17.19
CA THR A 115 -3.71 3.51 -18.29
C THR A 115 -2.61 2.96 -19.21
N MET A 116 -1.76 2.06 -18.70
CA MET A 116 -0.70 1.36 -19.43
C MET A 116 -1.20 0.08 -20.13
N GLY A 117 -2.46 -0.31 -19.87
CA GLY A 117 -3.06 -1.53 -20.39
C GLY A 117 -2.94 -2.74 -19.44
N PRO A 118 -3.69 -3.81 -19.73
CA PRO A 118 -3.68 -5.01 -18.91
C PRO A 118 -2.39 -5.82 -19.11
N THR A 119 -1.89 -6.44 -18.04
CA THR A 119 -0.72 -7.33 -18.07
C THR A 119 -1.03 -8.68 -17.40
N LEU A 120 -0.02 -9.55 -17.25
CA LEU A 120 -0.15 -10.80 -16.51
C LEU A 120 -0.28 -10.55 -14.99
N PRO A 121 -1.06 -11.37 -14.26
CA PRO A 121 -1.31 -11.19 -12.82
C PRO A 121 -0.06 -11.00 -11.95
N LEU A 122 1.03 -11.72 -12.23
CA LEU A 122 2.31 -11.54 -11.51
C LEU A 122 2.79 -10.09 -11.51
N PHE A 123 2.72 -9.41 -12.66
CA PHE A 123 3.25 -8.05 -12.81
C PHE A 123 2.24 -7.00 -12.35
N ALA A 124 0.94 -7.25 -12.53
CA ALA A 124 -0.13 -6.37 -12.04
C ALA A 124 -0.11 -6.32 -10.50
N GLU A 125 -0.27 -7.46 -9.83
CA GLU A 125 -0.25 -7.51 -8.36
C GLU A 125 1.13 -7.18 -7.81
N GLY A 126 2.20 -7.56 -8.54
CA GLY A 126 3.55 -7.21 -8.14
C GLY A 126 3.81 -5.71 -8.13
N LEU A 127 3.29 -4.97 -9.12
CA LEU A 127 3.38 -3.51 -9.11
C LEU A 127 2.56 -2.92 -7.96
N ALA A 128 1.35 -3.42 -7.73
CA ALA A 128 0.50 -2.97 -6.63
C ALA A 128 1.16 -3.19 -5.26
N THR A 129 1.66 -4.39 -4.97
CA THR A 129 2.36 -4.70 -3.72
C THR A 129 3.70 -3.95 -3.58
N ALA A 130 4.41 -3.68 -4.67
CA ALA A 130 5.66 -2.90 -4.61
C ALA A 130 5.44 -1.44 -4.17
N PHE A 131 4.26 -0.88 -4.43
CA PHE A 131 3.97 0.54 -4.24
C PHE A 131 2.82 0.85 -3.28
N GLU A 132 2.07 -0.14 -2.80
CA GLU A 132 0.92 0.08 -1.91
C GLU A 132 1.28 0.85 -0.63
N GLY A 133 2.50 0.70 -0.12
CA GLY A 133 2.85 1.20 1.20
C GLY A 133 2.12 0.44 2.31
N LEU A 134 2.51 0.67 3.55
CA LEU A 134 1.86 0.11 4.75
C LEU A 134 1.78 -1.43 4.81
N GLY A 135 2.57 -2.15 4.02
CA GLY A 135 2.45 -3.60 3.75
C GLY A 135 2.31 -4.55 4.95
N ASP A 136 2.52 -4.11 6.19
CA ASP A 136 2.39 -4.91 7.42
C ASP A 136 1.06 -4.68 8.19
N GLU A 137 0.25 -3.67 7.84
CA GLU A 137 -1.01 -3.42 8.57
C GLU A 137 -2.15 -4.37 8.19
N VAL A 138 -1.96 -5.14 7.11
CA VAL A 138 -2.87 -6.18 6.65
C VAL A 138 -2.28 -7.54 7.00
N ASP A 139 -2.10 -7.83 8.29
CA ASP A 139 -1.81 -9.15 8.90
C ASP A 139 -1.21 -10.22 7.95
N HIS A 140 0.04 -10.01 7.51
CA HIS A 140 0.76 -10.96 6.66
C HIS A 140 1.48 -12.07 7.47
N ASP A 141 1.32 -12.07 8.79
CA ASP A 141 2.22 -12.72 9.74
C ASP A 141 2.00 -14.24 9.95
N MET A 142 1.24 -14.91 9.07
CA MET A 142 0.80 -16.29 9.33
C MET A 142 1.12 -17.35 8.28
N TRP A 143 1.91 -17.06 7.24
CA TRP A 143 2.14 -18.06 6.19
C TRP A 143 3.57 -18.56 6.04
N PRO A 144 3.79 -19.90 6.06
CA PRO A 144 5.11 -20.48 5.91
C PRO A 144 5.71 -20.04 4.58
N HIS A 145 7.01 -19.69 4.59
CA HIS A 145 7.76 -19.29 3.42
C HIS A 145 7.59 -20.33 2.30
N GLY A 146 6.75 -20.02 1.30
CA GLY A 146 6.73 -20.73 0.05
C GLY A 146 8.11 -20.66 -0.60
N ALA A 147 8.55 -21.74 -1.23
CA ALA A 147 9.81 -21.71 -1.96
C ALA A 147 9.69 -20.73 -3.13
N VAL A 148 10.70 -19.85 -3.30
CA VAL A 148 10.82 -18.87 -4.40
C VAL A 148 10.67 -19.49 -5.80
N HIS A 149 10.75 -20.82 -5.90
CA HIS A 149 10.56 -21.58 -7.14
C HIS A 149 9.15 -21.47 -7.76
N ASP A 150 8.19 -20.75 -7.16
CA ASP A 150 6.81 -20.65 -7.65
C ASP A 150 6.49 -19.39 -8.47
N VAL A 151 7.47 -18.51 -8.76
CA VAL A 151 7.24 -17.27 -9.55
C VAL A 151 6.62 -17.57 -10.93
N LEU A 152 7.02 -18.67 -11.58
CA LEU A 152 6.41 -19.11 -12.85
C LEU A 152 4.92 -19.44 -12.71
N GLY A 153 4.52 -19.99 -11.56
CA GLY A 153 3.14 -20.33 -11.23
C GLY A 153 2.24 -19.10 -10.98
N LEU A 154 2.86 -17.97 -10.64
CA LEU A 154 2.18 -16.69 -10.47
C LEU A 154 1.79 -16.04 -11.81
N LEU A 155 2.43 -16.40 -12.93
CA LEU A 155 2.11 -15.84 -14.25
C LEU A 155 0.64 -16.05 -14.64
N THR A 156 0.02 -17.13 -14.17
CA THR A 156 -1.39 -17.47 -14.46
C THR A 156 -2.36 -17.02 -13.37
N GLY A 157 -1.87 -16.40 -12.29
CA GLY A 157 -2.66 -15.91 -11.15
C GLY A 157 -3.24 -16.99 -10.23
N THR A 158 -3.25 -18.26 -10.64
CA THR A 158 -3.78 -19.40 -9.87
C THR A 158 -3.13 -19.61 -8.50
N GLN A 159 -1.92 -19.09 -8.31
CA GLN A 159 -1.14 -19.22 -7.08
C GLN A 159 -0.94 -17.89 -6.33
N LEU A 160 -1.47 -16.76 -6.85
CA LEU A 160 -1.37 -15.47 -6.14
C LEU A 160 -2.14 -15.50 -4.81
N GLY A 161 -3.31 -16.13 -4.78
CA GLY A 161 -4.08 -16.35 -3.56
C GLY A 161 -3.55 -17.46 -2.65
N GLN A 162 -2.42 -18.08 -2.98
CA GLN A 162 -1.74 -19.04 -2.10
C GLN A 162 -0.69 -18.32 -1.24
N ALA A 163 -0.27 -18.99 -0.15
CA ALA A 163 0.63 -18.46 0.86
C ALA A 163 1.82 -17.67 0.28
N ASN A 164 1.76 -16.33 0.42
CA ASN A 164 2.76 -15.32 0.03
C ASN A 164 2.86 -14.98 -1.47
N GLY A 165 1.89 -15.33 -2.31
CA GLY A 165 1.92 -15.02 -3.74
C GLY A 165 2.05 -13.53 -4.04
N TYR A 166 1.31 -12.68 -3.32
CA TYR A 166 1.37 -11.22 -3.44
C TYR A 166 2.73 -10.66 -2.99
N SER A 167 3.20 -11.01 -1.79
CA SER A 167 4.50 -10.55 -1.29
C SER A 167 5.66 -11.00 -2.21
N LEU A 168 5.57 -12.21 -2.78
CA LEU A 168 6.54 -12.71 -3.76
C LEU A 168 6.49 -11.93 -5.08
N ALA A 169 5.29 -11.62 -5.59
CA ALA A 169 5.09 -10.81 -6.78
C ALA A 169 5.64 -9.38 -6.58
N GLY A 170 5.32 -8.76 -5.44
CA GLY A 170 5.80 -7.44 -5.05
C GLY A 170 7.31 -7.39 -4.97
N ALA A 171 7.92 -8.35 -4.27
CA ALA A 171 9.36 -8.35 -4.12
C ALA A 171 10.12 -8.68 -5.40
N PHE A 172 9.60 -9.57 -6.26
CA PHE A 172 10.18 -9.82 -7.57
C PHE A 172 10.08 -8.57 -8.46
N THR A 173 8.95 -7.85 -8.42
CA THR A 173 8.76 -6.58 -9.13
C THR A 173 9.75 -5.53 -8.66
N THR A 174 9.90 -5.34 -7.35
CA THR A 174 10.89 -4.42 -6.78
C THR A 174 12.31 -4.82 -7.16
N PHE A 175 12.64 -6.11 -7.21
CA PHE A 175 13.93 -6.59 -7.73
C PHE A 175 14.17 -6.17 -9.18
N LEU A 176 13.18 -6.34 -10.06
CA LEU A 176 13.29 -5.93 -11.46
C LEU A 176 13.49 -4.42 -11.57
N ILE A 177 12.75 -3.62 -10.79
CA ILE A 177 12.86 -2.15 -10.77
C ILE A 177 14.24 -1.71 -10.25
N GLU A 178 14.75 -2.29 -9.17
CA GLU A 178 16.09 -1.99 -8.65
C GLU A 178 17.19 -2.33 -9.66
N ARG A 179 17.04 -3.46 -10.36
CA ARG A 179 18.06 -3.99 -11.25
C ARG A 179 18.10 -3.27 -12.60
N HIS A 180 16.94 -2.92 -13.14
CA HIS A 180 16.79 -2.43 -14.51
C HIS A 180 16.27 -0.99 -14.59
N GLY A 181 15.82 -0.42 -13.48
CA GLY A 181 15.17 0.89 -13.42
C GLY A 181 13.68 0.82 -13.73
N ILE A 182 12.91 1.77 -13.19
CA ILE A 182 11.46 1.84 -13.36
C ILE A 182 11.06 1.96 -14.84
N ASP A 183 11.74 2.80 -15.63
CA ASP A 183 11.43 2.99 -17.05
C ASP A 183 11.50 1.69 -17.86
N ALA A 184 12.49 0.83 -17.58
CA ALA A 184 12.60 -0.45 -18.25
C ALA A 184 11.50 -1.42 -17.80
N TYR A 185 11.17 -1.40 -16.51
CA TYR A 185 10.08 -2.19 -15.97
C TYR A 185 8.73 -1.82 -16.61
N LEU A 186 8.44 -0.53 -16.76
CA LEU A 186 7.18 -0.07 -17.36
C LEU A 186 7.05 -0.45 -18.83
N ARG A 187 8.14 -0.36 -19.63
CA ARG A 187 8.12 -0.86 -21.01
C ARG A 187 7.87 -2.37 -21.07
N MET A 188 8.46 -3.14 -20.16
CA MET A 188 8.16 -4.57 -20.04
C MET A 188 6.69 -4.81 -19.66
N TYR A 189 6.19 -4.08 -18.66
CA TYR A 189 4.81 -4.17 -18.19
C TYR A 189 3.80 -3.95 -19.34
N GLU A 190 3.99 -2.88 -20.12
CA GLU A 190 3.17 -2.55 -21.30
C GLU A 190 3.28 -3.59 -22.42
N ALA A 191 4.47 -4.16 -22.63
CA ALA A 191 4.72 -5.14 -23.68
C ALA A 191 4.15 -6.52 -23.35
N VAL A 192 4.09 -6.89 -22.07
CA VAL A 192 3.50 -8.14 -21.61
C VAL A 192 1.98 -8.02 -21.62
N GLY A 193 1.35 -8.50 -22.69
CA GLY A 193 -0.10 -8.59 -22.77
C GLY A 193 -0.71 -9.62 -21.80
N PRO A 194 -2.01 -9.54 -21.50
CA PRO A 194 -2.67 -10.37 -20.48
C PRO A 194 -2.83 -11.85 -20.90
N LEU A 195 -2.53 -12.17 -22.16
CA LEU A 195 -2.58 -13.53 -22.72
C LEU A 195 -1.20 -14.00 -23.20
N GLU A 196 -0.13 -13.33 -22.76
CA GLU A 196 1.21 -13.65 -23.19
C GLU A 196 1.63 -15.05 -22.70
N THR A 197 2.36 -15.76 -23.54
CA THR A 197 2.88 -17.09 -23.22
C THR A 197 4.22 -16.99 -22.50
N ALA A 198 4.64 -18.01 -21.76
CA ALA A 198 5.97 -18.03 -21.12
C ALA A 198 7.12 -17.73 -22.11
N ARG A 199 7.02 -18.20 -23.36
CA ARG A 199 8.02 -17.89 -24.40
C ARG A 199 8.00 -16.40 -24.80
N GLY A 200 6.83 -15.79 -24.88
CA GLY A 200 6.73 -14.38 -25.21
C GLY A 200 7.15 -13.48 -24.05
N VAL A 201 6.87 -13.87 -22.80
CA VAL A 201 7.43 -13.22 -21.61
C VAL A 201 8.95 -13.26 -21.66
N ASP A 202 9.58 -14.42 -21.90
CA ASP A 202 11.05 -14.52 -22.02
C ASP A 202 11.60 -13.64 -23.14
N ARG A 203 10.92 -13.60 -24.29
CA ARG A 203 11.30 -12.72 -25.40
C ARG A 203 11.26 -11.23 -24.98
N ILE A 204 10.19 -10.79 -24.33
CA ILE A 204 10.04 -9.40 -23.87
C ILE A 204 11.11 -9.06 -22.81
N PHE A 205 11.39 -9.98 -21.88
CA PHE A 205 12.46 -9.81 -20.90
C PHE A 205 13.83 -9.60 -21.58
N ARG A 206 14.13 -10.37 -22.62
CA ARG A 206 15.38 -10.18 -23.38
C ARG A 206 15.42 -8.86 -24.12
N GLU A 207 14.29 -8.40 -24.64
CA GLU A 207 14.17 -7.12 -25.36
C GLU A 207 14.34 -5.93 -24.41
N GLU A 208 13.66 -5.92 -23.26
CA GLU A 208 13.61 -4.77 -22.35
C GLU A 208 14.71 -4.78 -21.27
N PHE A 209 15.11 -5.96 -20.78
CA PHE A 209 16.09 -6.11 -19.70
C PHE A 209 17.44 -6.68 -20.16
N GLY A 210 17.51 -7.26 -21.37
CA GLY A 210 18.72 -7.92 -21.87
C GLY A 210 19.03 -9.27 -21.24
N VAL A 211 18.11 -9.84 -20.44
CA VAL A 211 18.25 -11.12 -19.74
C VAL A 211 17.02 -12.01 -19.95
N SER A 212 17.15 -13.32 -19.73
CA SER A 212 16.01 -14.24 -19.76
C SER A 212 15.07 -13.99 -18.58
N PHE A 213 13.78 -14.36 -18.71
CA PHE A 213 12.89 -14.45 -17.54
C PHE A 213 13.44 -15.43 -16.50
N ASP A 214 13.87 -16.63 -16.95
CA ASP A 214 14.41 -17.67 -16.06
C ASP A 214 15.69 -17.23 -15.34
N ASP A 215 16.54 -16.41 -15.99
CA ASP A 215 17.76 -15.89 -15.40
C ASP A 215 17.43 -14.86 -14.31
N SER A 216 16.47 -13.97 -14.56
CA SER A 216 15.99 -13.02 -13.54
C SER A 216 15.38 -13.74 -12.34
N VAL A 217 14.58 -14.79 -12.55
CA VAL A 217 14.02 -15.61 -11.47
C VAL A 217 15.13 -16.33 -10.70
N ALA A 218 16.13 -16.88 -11.39
CA ALA A 218 17.26 -17.55 -10.75
C ALA A 218 18.13 -16.57 -9.94
N GLU A 219 18.39 -15.37 -10.47
CA GLU A 219 19.12 -14.30 -9.77
C GLU A 219 18.34 -13.87 -8.51
N PHE A 220 17.05 -13.60 -8.64
CA PHE A 220 16.18 -13.27 -7.51
C PHE A 220 16.15 -14.38 -6.44
N ALA A 221 16.02 -15.64 -6.86
CA ALA A 221 16.05 -16.78 -5.96
C ALA A 221 17.40 -16.93 -5.25
N ALA A 222 18.51 -16.58 -5.92
CA ALA A 222 19.85 -16.64 -5.39
C ALA A 222 20.25 -15.45 -4.51
N LEU A 223 19.45 -14.36 -4.48
CA LEU A 223 19.72 -13.25 -3.57
C LEU A 223 19.83 -13.79 -2.15
N ASP A 224 20.95 -13.56 -1.49
CA ASP A 224 21.05 -13.67 -0.04
C ASP A 224 20.92 -12.24 0.45
N ALA A 225 19.74 -11.89 0.95
CA ALA A 225 19.44 -10.55 1.40
C ALA A 225 19.24 -10.60 2.92
N PRO A 226 20.32 -10.82 3.70
CA PRO A 226 20.23 -10.94 5.16
C PRO A 226 19.61 -9.70 5.80
N ASP A 227 19.75 -8.54 5.16
CA ASP A 227 19.28 -7.24 5.65
C ASP A 227 17.88 -6.88 5.13
N CYS A 228 17.35 -7.60 4.14
CA CYS A 228 16.11 -7.28 3.43
C CYS A 228 15.41 -8.59 3.11
N GLY A 229 14.53 -9.02 4.02
CA GLY A 229 13.68 -10.20 3.82
C GLY A 229 13.15 -10.22 2.40
N LYS A 230 13.36 -11.32 1.68
CA LYS A 230 13.08 -11.42 0.24
C LYS A 230 11.67 -11.02 -0.16
N LEU A 231 10.71 -11.02 0.76
CA LEU A 231 9.29 -10.74 0.53
C LEU A 231 8.87 -9.37 1.07
N GLU A 232 9.78 -8.67 1.72
CA GLU A 232 9.50 -7.49 2.55
C GLU A 232 10.02 -6.25 1.81
N ARG A 233 9.59 -6.08 0.57
CA ARG A 233 10.00 -4.97 -0.29
C ARG A 233 8.82 -4.04 -0.57
N ASP A 234 8.96 -2.78 -0.20
CA ASP A 234 7.91 -1.76 -0.27
C ASP A 234 8.55 -0.38 -0.50
N ALA A 235 8.12 0.32 -1.55
CA ALA A 235 8.67 1.62 -1.92
C ALA A 235 8.32 2.78 -0.96
N LYS A 236 7.24 2.64 -0.15
CA LYS A 236 6.84 3.65 0.86
C LYS A 236 6.79 5.08 0.33
N VAL A 237 6.23 5.25 -0.87
CA VAL A 237 6.31 6.50 -1.65
C VAL A 237 5.73 7.70 -0.89
N LEU A 238 4.68 7.48 -0.09
CA LEU A 238 4.03 8.53 0.69
C LEU A 238 4.70 8.68 2.06
N GLU A 239 4.92 7.58 2.77
CA GLU A 239 5.39 7.61 4.15
C GLU A 239 6.81 8.19 4.26
N CYS A 240 7.66 7.89 3.29
CA CYS A 240 9.02 8.43 3.24
C CYS A 240 9.10 9.85 2.70
N ALA A 241 8.02 10.37 2.13
CA ALA A 241 7.89 11.76 1.73
C ALA A 241 7.15 12.63 2.76
N ALA A 242 6.66 12.03 3.86
CA ALA A 242 5.95 12.73 4.92
C ALA A 242 6.81 13.81 5.60
N PRO A 243 6.19 14.82 6.25
CA PRO A 243 6.91 15.92 6.89
C PRO A 243 7.97 15.44 7.88
N GLU A 244 9.18 16.00 7.77
CA GLU A 244 10.31 15.64 8.62
C GLU A 244 10.22 16.34 9.99
N LEU A 245 10.49 15.58 11.04
CA LEU A 245 10.61 16.06 12.40
C LEU A 245 12.09 16.10 12.81
N GLU A 246 12.49 17.23 13.38
CA GLU A 246 13.88 17.50 13.73
C GLU A 246 14.31 16.81 15.04
N TRP A 247 15.57 16.39 15.09
CA TRP A 247 16.21 15.94 16.32
C TRP A 247 16.59 17.13 17.19
N SER A 248 16.40 16.97 18.51
CA SER A 248 17.10 17.82 19.47
C SER A 248 18.51 17.27 19.69
N VAL A 249 19.41 18.09 20.26
CA VAL A 249 20.81 17.70 20.50
C VAL A 249 20.87 16.39 21.31
N GLY A 250 21.24 15.29 20.65
CA GLY A 250 21.41 13.96 21.22
C GLY A 250 20.13 13.14 21.44
N ARG A 251 18.94 13.64 21.10
CA ARG A 251 17.68 12.88 21.24
C ARG A 251 16.54 13.41 20.38
N PHE A 252 15.67 12.52 19.96
CA PHE A 252 14.37 12.85 19.38
C PHE A 252 13.29 12.76 20.46
N VAL A 253 12.41 13.76 20.52
CA VAL A 253 11.23 13.76 21.40
C VAL A 253 10.07 14.35 20.63
N HIS A 254 8.98 13.61 20.51
CA HIS A 254 7.75 14.08 19.90
C HIS A 254 6.56 13.64 20.75
N HIS A 255 5.55 14.51 20.87
CA HIS A 255 4.31 14.21 21.55
C HIS A 255 3.16 14.94 20.87
N ARG A 256 2.05 14.25 20.64
CA ARG A 256 0.84 14.83 20.06
C ARG A 256 -0.42 14.16 20.57
N SER A 257 -1.54 14.86 20.44
CA SER A 257 -2.86 14.22 20.41
C SER A 257 -3.21 13.75 19.00
N MET A 258 -4.01 12.71 18.90
CA MET A 258 -4.61 12.20 17.66
C MET A 258 -6.12 12.11 17.83
N ALA A 259 -6.86 12.59 16.85
CA ALA A 259 -8.31 12.45 16.73
C ALA A 259 -8.67 12.41 15.24
N CYS A 260 -9.65 11.58 14.87
CA CYS A 260 -9.98 11.31 13.47
C CYS A 260 -10.42 12.56 12.70
N GLU A 261 -10.94 13.60 13.35
CA GLU A 261 -11.33 14.85 12.68
C GLU A 261 -10.14 15.76 12.31
N GLN A 262 -8.90 15.39 12.66
CA GLN A 262 -7.72 16.16 12.29
C GLN A 262 -7.33 15.89 10.83
N ASP A 263 -6.95 16.97 10.12
CA ASP A 263 -6.65 16.92 8.68
C ASP A 263 -5.39 16.11 8.31
N ASP A 264 -4.59 15.69 9.30
CA ASP A 264 -3.39 14.87 9.11
C ASP A 264 -3.53 13.44 9.65
N VAL A 265 -4.70 13.09 10.19
CA VAL A 265 -5.01 11.74 10.69
C VAL A 265 -5.71 10.95 9.59
N VAL A 266 -5.11 9.81 9.23
CA VAL A 266 -5.53 8.96 8.12
C VAL A 266 -6.13 7.66 8.66
N GLY A 267 -7.28 7.24 8.15
CA GLY A 267 -7.97 6.01 8.58
C GLY A 267 -9.49 6.04 8.31
N PRO A 268 -10.26 5.07 8.85
CA PRO A 268 -9.80 3.96 9.69
C PRO A 268 -9.24 2.77 8.90
N TYR A 269 -7.95 2.45 9.09
CA TYR A 269 -7.36 1.22 8.60
C TYR A 269 -7.91 0.01 9.35
N ALA A 270 -8.22 -1.05 8.60
CA ALA A 270 -8.62 -2.37 9.10
C ALA A 270 -9.67 -2.38 10.24
N GLY A 271 -10.52 -1.34 10.34
CA GLY A 271 -11.58 -1.23 11.34
C GLY A 271 -11.49 0.02 12.21
N ASP A 272 -10.44 0.16 13.03
CA ASP A 272 -10.33 1.24 14.02
C ASP A 272 -8.91 1.79 14.17
N ASP A 273 -7.97 1.47 13.29
CA ASP A 273 -6.62 2.05 13.37
C ASP A 273 -6.53 3.35 12.58
N ALA A 274 -5.92 4.38 13.16
CA ALA A 274 -5.67 5.65 12.52
C ALA A 274 -4.19 6.00 12.65
N LEU A 275 -3.65 6.56 11.57
CA LEU A 275 -2.22 6.84 11.43
C LEU A 275 -1.96 8.32 11.26
N VAL A 276 -0.78 8.74 11.71
CA VAL A 276 -0.13 9.94 11.23
C VAL A 276 1.27 9.61 10.75
N PHE A 277 1.64 10.17 9.60
CA PHE A 277 2.92 9.99 8.96
C PHE A 277 3.87 11.16 9.23
N HIS A 278 5.07 10.83 9.66
CA HIS A 278 6.20 11.74 9.75
C HIS A 278 7.45 11.05 9.20
N THR A 279 8.50 11.83 8.96
CA THR A 279 9.84 11.28 8.78
C THR A 279 10.79 11.78 9.86
N ILE A 280 11.84 11.01 10.12
CA ILE A 280 12.97 11.42 10.96
C ILE A 280 14.28 10.99 10.29
N THR A 281 15.37 11.72 10.54
CA THR A 281 16.71 11.31 10.11
C THR A 281 17.53 10.82 11.30
N VAL A 282 17.77 9.52 11.39
CA VAL A 282 18.65 8.93 12.40
C VAL A 282 20.09 9.37 12.11
N PRO A 283 20.78 10.02 13.06
CA PRO A 283 22.03 10.74 12.77
C PRO A 283 23.26 9.83 12.61
N ALA A 284 23.25 8.63 13.19
CA ALA A 284 24.37 7.71 13.16
C ALA A 284 23.88 6.26 13.33
N ASP A 285 24.65 5.29 12.84
CA ASP A 285 24.41 3.88 13.15
C ASP A 285 24.59 3.66 14.66
N GLY A 286 23.73 2.85 15.27
CA GLY A 286 23.92 2.43 16.65
C GLY A 286 22.67 1.89 17.33
N ASP A 287 22.83 1.58 18.61
CA ASP A 287 21.74 1.15 19.48
C ASP A 287 21.05 2.39 20.08
N TYR A 288 19.74 2.44 19.92
CA TYR A 288 18.88 3.52 20.42
C TYR A 288 17.89 2.98 21.43
N LEU A 289 17.76 3.68 22.56
CA LEU A 289 16.69 3.45 23.51
C LEU A 289 15.43 4.19 23.06
N VAL A 290 14.36 3.45 22.81
CA VAL A 290 13.07 3.98 22.40
C VAL A 290 12.08 3.85 23.55
N THR A 291 11.44 4.96 23.90
CA THR A 291 10.34 5.00 24.87
C THR A 291 9.08 5.49 24.17
N VAL A 292 7.99 4.74 24.29
CA VAL A 292 6.67 5.10 23.74
C VAL A 292 5.67 5.23 24.88
N LEU A 293 5.02 6.39 24.96
CA LEU A 293 4.00 6.72 25.95
C LEU A 293 2.66 6.89 25.23
N GLY A 294 1.59 6.43 25.85
CA GLY A 294 0.25 6.53 25.29
C GLY A 294 -0.81 6.42 26.37
N ASP A 295 -1.98 6.99 26.11
CA ASP A 295 -3.17 6.90 26.99
C ASP A 295 -4.17 5.82 26.54
N ASP A 296 -3.92 5.15 25.42
CA ASP A 296 -4.73 4.05 24.88
C ASP A 296 -3.86 2.79 24.63
N PRO A 297 -4.37 1.56 24.85
CA PRO A 297 -3.61 0.33 24.61
C PRO A 297 -3.28 0.05 23.13
N ASN A 298 -4.01 0.65 22.17
CA ASN A 298 -3.75 0.49 20.74
C ASN A 298 -2.67 1.45 20.21
N ASN A 299 -2.27 2.41 21.04
CA ASN A 299 -1.20 3.33 20.72
C ASN A 299 0.12 2.59 20.50
N ARG A 300 0.74 2.87 19.36
CA ARG A 300 2.05 2.33 19.00
C ARG A 300 2.74 3.27 18.02
N ILE A 301 4.04 3.11 17.86
CA ILE A 301 4.75 3.67 16.72
C ILE A 301 5.23 2.55 15.82
N SER A 302 5.43 2.86 14.54
CA SER A 302 6.27 2.06 13.65
C SER A 302 7.37 2.93 13.07
N LEU A 303 8.61 2.46 13.16
CA LEU A 303 9.77 3.06 12.52
C LEU A 303 10.19 2.16 11.36
N GLN A 304 10.14 2.64 10.13
CA GLN A 304 10.57 1.87 8.95
C GLN A 304 11.61 2.67 8.16
N PRO A 305 12.75 2.09 7.76
CA PRO A 305 13.74 2.83 6.99
C PRO A 305 13.18 3.21 5.63
N CYS A 306 13.57 4.40 5.15
CA CYS A 306 13.24 4.89 3.82
C CYS A 306 14.16 4.30 2.75
N THR A 307 14.09 2.98 2.67
CA THR A 307 14.68 2.14 1.65
C THR A 307 13.58 1.27 1.07
N LEU A 308 13.87 0.59 -0.04
CA LEU A 308 12.94 -0.37 -0.62
C LEU A 308 12.72 -1.61 0.28
N CYS A 309 13.47 -1.75 1.38
CA CYS A 309 13.32 -2.82 2.36
C CYS A 309 12.34 -2.43 3.46
N GLY A 310 11.23 -3.17 3.59
CA GLY A 310 10.22 -3.07 4.65
C GLY A 310 10.59 -3.82 5.94
N SER A 311 11.40 -4.88 5.86
CA SER A 311 11.78 -5.79 6.97
C SER A 311 12.29 -5.16 8.23
N GLN A 312 13.05 -4.08 8.06
CA GLN A 312 13.85 -3.49 9.13
C GLN A 312 13.02 -2.55 9.99
N GLY A 313 11.69 -2.61 9.81
CA GLY A 313 10.75 -1.91 10.62
C GLY A 313 10.75 -2.42 12.06
N VAL A 314 10.47 -1.52 13.01
CA VAL A 314 10.13 -1.90 14.38
C VAL A 314 8.84 -1.23 14.77
N THR A 315 7.90 -2.03 15.26
CA THR A 315 6.63 -1.56 15.85
C THR A 315 6.71 -1.70 17.36
N ILE A 316 6.47 -0.60 18.07
CA ILE A 316 6.65 -0.51 19.52
C ILE A 316 5.34 -0.03 20.15
N PRO A 317 4.63 -0.88 20.92
CA PRO A 317 3.44 -0.48 21.66
C PRO A 317 3.76 0.53 22.76
N ALA A 318 2.82 1.45 23.00
CA ALA A 318 2.89 2.38 24.11
C ALA A 318 2.81 1.68 25.47
N GLY A 319 3.44 2.28 26.49
CA GLY A 319 3.39 1.80 27.88
C GLY A 319 4.30 0.62 28.19
N GLN A 320 5.04 0.10 27.20
CA GLN A 320 6.09 -0.88 27.42
C GLN A 320 7.33 -0.23 28.06
N PRO A 321 8.16 -1.00 28.80
CA PRO A 321 9.47 -0.54 29.22
C PRO A 321 10.31 -0.06 28.01
N PRO A 322 11.26 0.87 28.21
CA PRO A 322 12.16 1.31 27.14
C PRO A 322 12.81 0.11 26.42
N PHE A 323 12.82 0.15 25.10
CA PHE A 323 13.30 -0.93 24.23
C PHE A 323 14.52 -0.46 23.44
N THR A 324 15.57 -1.29 23.38
CA THR A 324 16.77 -0.99 22.58
C THR A 324 16.59 -1.53 21.17
N VAL A 325 16.75 -0.65 20.18
CA VAL A 325 16.68 -0.99 18.75
C VAL A 325 18.00 -0.62 18.07
N ALA A 326 18.50 -1.48 17.21
CA ALA A 326 19.61 -1.12 16.32
C ALA A 326 19.04 -0.34 15.13
N LEU A 327 19.48 0.90 14.93
CA LEU A 327 19.10 1.73 13.78
C LEU A 327 20.35 2.07 12.97
N ALA A 328 20.24 2.01 11.66
CA ALA A 328 21.22 2.60 10.77
C ALA A 328 20.99 4.11 10.66
N ALA A 329 22.03 4.86 10.33
CA ALA A 329 21.92 6.25 9.95
C ALA A 329 21.08 6.36 8.67
N GLY A 330 20.19 7.34 8.63
CA GLY A 330 19.37 7.57 7.44
C GLY A 330 17.96 8.03 7.78
N ARG A 331 17.16 8.16 6.72
CA ARG A 331 15.77 8.61 6.81
C ARG A 331 14.86 7.43 7.15
N TYR A 332 13.94 7.64 8.07
CA TYR A 332 12.93 6.67 8.49
C TYR A 332 11.53 7.29 8.38
N SER A 333 10.57 6.50 7.95
CA SER A 333 9.14 6.74 8.16
C SER A 333 8.83 6.46 9.63
N LEU A 334 8.31 7.46 10.33
CA LEU A 334 7.73 7.36 11.66
C LEU A 334 6.21 7.40 11.52
N ARG A 335 5.57 6.27 11.81
CA ARG A 335 4.11 6.13 11.85
C ARG A 335 3.66 6.18 13.30
N LEU A 336 2.70 7.05 13.58
CA LEU A 336 2.05 7.15 14.88
C LEU A 336 0.68 6.50 14.74
N HIS A 337 0.38 5.46 15.51
CA HIS A 337 -0.88 4.73 15.44
C HIS A 337 -1.71 5.00 16.69
N GLY A 338 -3.03 5.05 16.52
CA GLY A 338 -4.00 5.16 17.60
C GLY A 338 -5.42 4.81 17.11
N PRO A 339 -6.41 4.75 18.01
CA PRO A 339 -7.79 4.45 17.62
C PRO A 339 -8.39 5.56 16.74
N ALA A 340 -9.13 5.18 15.70
CA ALA A 340 -9.89 6.11 14.86
C ALA A 340 -11.14 6.63 15.58
N ARG A 341 -11.77 5.82 16.44
CA ARG A 341 -13.03 6.16 17.12
C ARG A 341 -12.87 6.95 18.42
N ALA A 342 -11.63 7.17 18.87
CA ALA A 342 -11.37 7.87 20.12
C ALA A 342 -10.20 8.84 19.99
N ARG A 343 -10.28 9.95 20.71
CA ARG A 343 -9.13 10.83 20.89
C ARG A 343 -8.12 10.16 21.79
N THR A 344 -6.85 10.21 21.39
CA THR A 344 -5.73 9.65 22.15
C THR A 344 -4.54 10.62 22.15
N SER A 345 -3.54 10.35 22.99
CA SER A 345 -2.25 11.05 23.02
C SER A 345 -1.10 10.05 22.95
N LEU A 346 -0.11 10.33 22.11
CA LEU A 346 1.06 9.50 21.90
C LEU A 346 2.33 10.33 22.01
N GLY A 347 3.32 9.81 22.74
CA GLY A 347 4.64 10.38 22.86
C GLY A 347 5.72 9.36 22.52
N VAL A 348 6.76 9.79 21.82
CA VAL A 348 7.93 8.99 21.49
C VAL A 348 9.19 9.74 21.87
N ARG A 349 10.14 9.01 22.46
CA ARG A 349 11.50 9.47 22.70
C ARG A 349 12.47 8.44 22.15
N ILE A 350 13.47 8.90 21.40
CA ILE A 350 14.56 8.07 20.86
C ILE A 350 15.87 8.74 21.24
N GLU A 351 16.77 8.01 21.90
CA GLU A 351 18.09 8.52 22.32
C GLU A 351 19.14 7.40 22.22
N PRO A 352 20.43 7.70 21.97
CA PRO A 352 21.47 6.65 21.95
C PRO A 352 21.49 5.88 23.27
N ALA A 353 21.58 4.55 23.23
CA ALA A 353 21.54 3.71 24.43
C ALA A 353 22.68 4.03 25.42
N ASP A 354 23.86 4.40 24.90
CA ASP A 354 25.02 4.77 25.71
C ASP A 354 24.86 6.14 26.40
N ALA A 355 23.93 6.99 25.95
CA ALA A 355 23.65 8.27 26.58
C ALA A 355 22.81 8.14 27.87
N SER A 356 22.29 6.95 28.15
CA SER A 356 21.46 6.67 29.34
C SER A 356 22.24 6.18 30.56
N ALA A 357 23.57 6.04 30.47
CA ALA A 357 24.41 5.70 31.62
C ALA A 357 24.60 6.95 32.53
N PRO A 358 24.23 6.87 33.83
CA PRO A 358 24.25 8.01 34.76
C PRO A 358 25.65 8.54 35.09
#